data_AF-A0A497PLI3-F1
#
_entry.id   AF-A0A497PLI3-F1
#
_cell.length_a   1.000
_cell.length_b   1.000
_cell.length_c   1.000
_cell.angle_alpha   90.00
_cell.angle_beta   90.00
_cell.angle_gamma   90.00
#
_symmetry.space_group_name_H-M   'P 1'
#
loop_
_entity.id
_entity.type
_entity.pdbx_description
1 polymer ?
#
loop_
_entity_poly.entity_id
_entity_poly.type
_entity_poly.pdbx_seq_one_letter_code
_entity_poly.pdbx_strand_id
1 'polypeptide(L)'
;MAGMEPLELARRLLSAGPICDRCLGTRFARLGHGLSAAERGQLLRAAAGGVEVNSEDCWVCGGLFSKVPEWARRAAELAQGYEHATFLFGVHPSPRLEAVQEFLDERFPSPWAEPVRRELNRELGRQYERLLPDGSEVSVDFHRPDLQFIVDLETGKISMKVASAFFFGRYRKLMRGIPQT
;
A
#
# COMPACT_ATOMS: atom_id res chain seq x y z
N MET A 1 26.67 19.20 -2.43
CA MET A 1 26.56 17.80 -2.89
C MET A 1 26.04 17.84 -4.31
N ALA A 2 26.89 17.52 -5.30
CA ALA A 2 26.42 17.40 -6.68
C ALA A 2 25.35 16.30 -6.69
N GLY A 3 24.09 16.69 -6.90
CA GLY A 3 22.97 15.75 -6.88
C GLY A 3 23.15 14.75 -8.02
N MET A 4 23.13 13.47 -7.70
CA MET A 4 23.11 12.40 -8.69
C MET A 4 21.96 12.65 -9.68
N GLU A 5 22.26 12.59 -10.97
CA GLU A 5 21.25 12.80 -12.00
C GLU A 5 20.24 11.63 -11.96
N PRO A 6 18.92 11.88 -12.05
CA PRO A 6 17.91 10.83 -11.91
C PRO A 6 18.10 9.61 -12.81
N LEU A 7 18.51 9.80 -14.07
CA LEU A 7 18.74 8.69 -14.99
C LEU A 7 20.03 7.93 -14.67
N GLU A 8 21.06 8.58 -14.14
CA GLU A 8 22.24 7.89 -13.61
C GLU A 8 21.85 6.93 -12.48
N LEU A 9 21.05 7.39 -11.50
CA LEU A 9 20.55 6.53 -10.43
C LEU A 9 19.67 5.39 -10.98
N ALA A 10 18.80 5.68 -11.95
CA ALA A 10 17.95 4.67 -12.57
C ALA A 10 18.79 3.57 -13.26
N ARG A 11 19.83 3.94 -14.02
CA ARG A 11 20.76 2.98 -14.64
C ARG A 11 21.50 2.13 -13.59
N ARG A 12 21.91 2.74 -12.47
CA ARG A 12 22.53 2.01 -11.35
C ARG A 12 21.56 0.99 -10.72
N LEU A 13 20.29 1.35 -10.53
CA LEU A 13 19.27 0.43 -10.02
C LEU A 13 18.98 -0.71 -11.00
N LEU A 14 18.89 -0.41 -12.30
CA LEU A 14 18.65 -1.41 -13.36
C LEU A 14 19.82 -2.39 -13.50
N SER A 15 21.06 -1.94 -13.32
CA SER A 15 22.25 -2.80 -13.37
C SER A 15 22.46 -3.64 -12.11
N ALA A 16 21.88 -3.25 -10.97
CA ALA A 16 21.94 -4.03 -9.73
C ALA A 16 21.12 -5.33 -9.81
N GLY A 17 20.10 -5.38 -10.67
CA GLY A 17 19.28 -6.56 -10.89
C GLY A 17 17.90 -6.23 -11.49
N PRO A 18 17.09 -7.26 -11.78
CA PRO A 18 15.73 -7.09 -12.29
C PRO A 18 14.83 -6.35 -11.29
N ILE A 19 14.45 -5.11 -11.59
CA ILE A 19 13.54 -4.30 -10.76
C ILE A 19 12.27 -4.03 -11.55
N CYS A 20 11.09 -4.26 -10.96
CA CYS A 20 9.81 -3.94 -11.62
C CYS A 20 9.52 -2.43 -11.62
N ASP A 21 8.59 -1.99 -12.47
CA ASP A 21 8.33 -0.56 -12.65
C ASP A 21 7.82 0.13 -11.38
N ARG A 22 6.96 -0.51 -10.58
CA ARG A 22 6.51 0.08 -9.32
C ARG A 22 7.68 0.31 -8.37
N CYS A 23 8.55 -0.68 -8.18
CA CYS A 23 9.72 -0.52 -7.31
C CYS A 23 10.67 0.54 -7.82
N LEU A 24 10.94 0.57 -9.13
CA LEU A 24 11.75 1.62 -9.73
C LEU A 24 11.12 2.99 -9.51
N GLY A 25 9.84 3.16 -9.82
CA GLY A 25 9.11 4.42 -9.63
C GLY A 25 9.02 4.88 -8.18
N THR A 26 8.96 3.96 -7.19
CA THR A 26 8.99 4.35 -5.77
C THR A 26 10.30 5.04 -5.38
N ARG A 27 11.42 4.73 -6.04
CA ARG A 27 12.70 5.42 -5.82
C ARG A 27 12.67 6.87 -6.31
N PHE A 28 11.69 7.24 -7.13
CA PHE A 28 11.51 8.58 -7.68
C PHE A 28 10.13 9.16 -7.37
N ALA A 29 9.44 8.66 -6.35
CA ALA A 29 8.04 8.98 -6.06
C ALA A 29 7.75 10.49 -5.93
N ARG A 30 8.71 11.27 -5.44
CA ARG A 30 8.61 12.74 -5.28
C ARG A 30 9.17 13.53 -6.47
N LEU A 31 9.64 12.86 -7.52
CA LEU A 31 10.18 13.49 -8.73
C LEU A 31 9.06 13.64 -9.78
N GLY A 32 8.41 14.80 -9.81
CA GLY A 32 7.27 15.07 -10.67
C GLY A 32 5.93 14.60 -10.08
N HIS A 33 4.82 15.05 -10.65
CA HIS A 33 3.46 14.85 -10.12
C HIS A 33 2.54 14.15 -11.12
N GLY A 34 1.40 13.62 -10.66
CA GLY A 34 0.36 13.05 -11.53
C GLY A 34 0.61 11.65 -12.09
N LEU A 35 1.72 11.00 -11.71
CA LEU A 35 2.07 9.64 -12.16
C LEU A 35 2.00 8.64 -11.01
N SER A 36 1.41 7.48 -11.26
CA SER A 36 1.58 6.31 -10.40
C SER A 36 3.04 5.85 -10.36
N ALA A 37 3.39 5.04 -9.36
CA ALA A 37 4.73 4.46 -9.29
C ALA A 37 5.02 3.57 -10.53
N ALA A 38 4.01 2.85 -11.03
CA ALA A 38 4.17 2.02 -12.23
C ALA A 38 4.52 2.87 -13.47
N GLU A 39 3.71 3.90 -13.77
CA GLU A 39 3.93 4.77 -14.93
C GLU A 39 5.28 5.50 -14.84
N ARG A 40 5.62 5.99 -13.65
CA ARG A 40 6.92 6.65 -13.42
C ARG A 40 8.09 5.70 -13.66
N GLY A 41 7.99 4.46 -13.18
CA GLY A 41 8.99 3.44 -13.41
C GLY A 41 9.16 3.10 -14.89
N GLN A 42 8.04 2.94 -15.62
CA GLN A 42 8.05 2.70 -17.07
C GLN A 42 8.79 3.79 -17.83
N LEU A 43 8.47 5.06 -17.55
CA LEU A 43 9.13 6.21 -18.19
C LEU A 43 10.63 6.27 -17.88
N LEU A 44 11.01 6.06 -16.62
CA LEU A 44 12.42 6.04 -16.21
C LEU A 44 13.18 4.88 -16.84
N ARG A 45 12.57 3.69 -16.90
CA ARG A 45 13.15 2.52 -17.55
C ARG A 45 13.41 2.78 -19.02
N ALA A 46 12.41 3.30 -19.74
CA ALA A 46 12.54 3.63 -21.15
C ALA A 46 13.65 4.66 -21.39
N ALA A 47 13.69 5.72 -20.58
CA ALA A 47 14.73 6.75 -20.68
C ALA A 47 16.14 6.25 -20.32
N ALA A 48 16.24 5.28 -19.40
CA ALA A 48 17.50 4.68 -18.98
C ALA A 48 17.97 3.53 -19.89
N GLY A 49 17.17 3.10 -20.87
CA GLY A 49 17.48 1.97 -21.76
C GLY A 49 17.31 0.60 -21.12
N GLY A 50 16.43 0.48 -20.12
CA GLY A 50 16.16 -0.79 -19.44
C GLY A 50 15.12 -1.66 -20.17
N VAL A 51 15.08 -2.95 -19.80
CA VAL A 51 14.11 -3.93 -20.31
C VAL A 51 12.98 -4.14 -19.31
N GLU A 52 11.78 -4.46 -19.77
CA GLU A 52 10.63 -4.74 -18.91
C GLU A 52 10.92 -5.93 -17.97
N VAL A 53 10.43 -5.85 -16.74
CA VAL A 53 10.67 -6.85 -15.69
C VAL A 53 9.36 -7.18 -15.02
N ASN A 54 9.02 -8.47 -15.00
CA ASN A 54 7.86 -8.95 -14.25
C ASN A 54 8.04 -8.72 -12.76
N SER A 55 6.94 -8.45 -12.06
CA SER A 55 6.97 -8.22 -10.62
C SER A 55 7.53 -9.43 -9.84
N GLU A 56 7.28 -10.65 -10.32
CA GLU A 56 7.76 -11.91 -9.71
C GLU A 56 9.28 -12.02 -9.68
N ASP A 57 9.95 -11.47 -10.70
CA ASP A 57 11.41 -11.47 -10.83
C ASP A 57 12.07 -10.29 -10.11
N CYS A 58 11.28 -9.38 -9.52
CA CYS A 58 11.79 -8.15 -8.94
C CYS A 58 12.67 -8.43 -7.71
N TRP A 59 13.94 -8.03 -7.72
CA TRP A 59 14.83 -8.21 -6.57
C TRP A 59 14.40 -7.37 -5.35
N VAL A 60 13.69 -6.25 -5.59
CA VAL A 60 13.22 -5.33 -4.54
C VAL A 60 12.02 -5.89 -3.80
N CYS A 61 10.91 -6.09 -4.51
CA CYS A 61 9.67 -6.55 -3.88
C CYS A 61 9.48 -8.07 -3.91
N GLY A 62 10.26 -8.84 -4.66
CA GLY A 62 10.11 -10.30 -4.73
C GLY A 62 8.69 -10.76 -5.07
N GLY A 63 8.02 -10.11 -6.02
CA GLY A 63 6.67 -10.50 -6.44
C GLY A 63 5.51 -9.97 -5.60
N LEU A 64 5.75 -9.16 -4.55
CA LEU A 64 4.66 -8.69 -3.67
C LEU A 64 3.54 -7.96 -4.45
N PHE A 65 3.86 -7.16 -5.47
CA PHE A 65 2.85 -6.47 -6.27
C PHE A 65 1.97 -7.41 -7.11
N SER A 66 2.48 -8.59 -7.48
CA SER A 66 1.70 -9.61 -8.19
C SER A 66 0.63 -10.24 -7.29
N LYS A 67 0.85 -10.25 -5.97
CA LYS A 67 -0.07 -10.81 -4.97
C LYS A 67 -1.18 -9.83 -4.54
N VAL A 68 -1.01 -8.54 -4.81
CA VAL A 68 -1.95 -7.50 -4.37
C VAL A 68 -3.39 -7.74 -4.83
N PRO A 69 -3.68 -8.15 -6.08
CA PRO A 69 -5.05 -8.46 -6.50
C PRO A 69 -5.71 -9.59 -5.68
N GLU A 70 -4.95 -10.62 -5.30
CA GLU A 70 -5.45 -11.71 -4.45
C GLU A 70 -5.76 -11.20 -3.04
N TRP A 71 -4.86 -10.42 -2.45
CA TRP A 71 -5.06 -9.87 -1.11
C TRP A 71 -6.23 -8.88 -1.06
N ALA A 72 -6.39 -8.03 -2.06
CA ALA A 72 -7.52 -7.12 -2.15
C ALA A 72 -8.86 -7.87 -2.24
N ARG A 73 -8.91 -8.97 -3.01
CA ARG A 73 -10.10 -9.84 -3.08
C ARG A 73 -10.45 -10.46 -1.75
N ARG A 74 -9.46 -11.04 -1.05
CA ARG A 74 -9.66 -11.62 0.28
C ARG A 74 -10.07 -10.57 1.32
N ALA A 75 -9.57 -9.33 1.20
CA ALA A 75 -10.02 -8.23 2.04
C ALA A 75 -11.48 -7.84 1.75
N ALA A 76 -11.89 -7.80 0.47
CA ALA A 76 -13.28 -7.56 0.09
C ALA A 76 -14.22 -8.67 0.58
N GLU A 77 -13.79 -9.93 0.53
CA GLU A 77 -14.52 -11.06 1.12
C GLU A 77 -14.68 -10.91 2.65
N LEU A 78 -13.63 -10.52 3.37
CA LEU A 78 -13.71 -10.25 4.81
C LEU A 78 -14.65 -9.08 5.15
N ALA A 79 -14.73 -8.08 4.27
CA ALA A 79 -15.62 -6.93 4.44
C ALA A 79 -17.10 -7.27 4.17
N GLN A 80 -17.42 -8.44 3.61
CA GLN A 80 -18.79 -8.83 3.34
C GLN A 80 -19.59 -8.89 4.65
N GLY A 81 -20.70 -8.15 4.69
CA GLY A 81 -21.56 -8.01 5.87
C GLY A 81 -21.29 -6.76 6.71
N TYR A 82 -20.31 -5.93 6.35
CA TYR A 82 -20.06 -4.64 6.99
C TYR A 82 -20.37 -3.47 6.06
N GLU A 83 -21.27 -2.60 6.50
CA GLU A 83 -21.45 -1.27 5.90
C GLU A 83 -20.28 -0.38 6.32
N HIS A 84 -19.64 0.29 5.36
CA HIS A 84 -18.54 1.20 5.62
C HIS A 84 -18.49 2.28 4.54
N ALA A 85 -18.18 3.52 4.95
CA ALA A 85 -17.90 4.64 4.06
C ALA A 85 -16.40 4.89 3.94
N THR A 86 -15.62 4.43 4.94
CA THR A 86 -14.19 4.65 4.99
C THR A 86 -13.41 3.38 5.27
N PHE A 87 -12.21 3.29 4.71
CA PHE A 87 -11.31 2.18 4.98
C PHE A 87 -9.85 2.62 4.99
N LEU A 88 -8.96 1.75 5.47
CA LEU A 88 -7.52 1.96 5.44
C LEU A 88 -6.77 0.64 5.30
N PHE A 89 -5.86 0.58 4.33
CA PHE A 89 -4.90 -0.52 4.23
C PHE A 89 -3.55 -0.17 4.86
N GLY A 90 -3.03 -1.13 5.61
CA GLY A 90 -1.65 -1.22 6.04
C GLY A 90 -1.03 -2.56 5.63
N VAL A 91 0.30 -2.61 5.66
CA VAL A 91 1.06 -3.85 5.52
C VAL A 91 2.01 -3.99 6.70
N HIS A 92 2.17 -5.22 7.17
CA HIS A 92 3.25 -5.61 8.07
C HIS A 92 4.39 -6.16 7.19
N PRO A 93 5.51 -5.43 7.04
CA PRO A 93 6.58 -5.80 6.12
C PRO A 93 7.29 -7.09 6.56
N SER A 94 7.78 -7.87 5.59
CA SER A 94 8.65 -9.00 5.89
C SER A 94 10.07 -8.54 6.23
N PRO A 95 10.84 -9.32 7.01
CA PRO A 95 12.24 -9.02 7.29
C PRO A 95 13.08 -8.82 6.02
N ARG A 96 12.77 -9.59 4.96
CA ARG A 96 13.40 -9.42 3.64
C ARG A 96 13.14 -8.03 3.08
N LEU A 97 11.89 -7.57 3.07
CA LEU A 97 11.55 -6.27 2.49
C LEU A 97 12.18 -5.12 3.28
N GLU A 98 12.23 -5.24 4.61
CA GLU A 98 12.91 -4.26 5.46
C GLU A 98 14.42 -4.17 5.16
N ALA A 99 15.11 -5.32 5.13
CA ALA A 99 16.54 -5.36 4.81
C ALA A 99 16.85 -4.83 3.40
N VAL A 100 16.00 -5.13 2.41
CA VAL A 100 16.15 -4.60 1.06
C VAL A 100 15.90 -3.08 1.01
N GLN A 101 14.95 -2.57 1.80
CA GLN A 101 14.68 -1.14 1.87
C GLN A 101 15.86 -0.38 2.48
N GLU A 102 16.46 -0.90 3.55
CA GLU A 102 17.69 -0.37 4.16
C GLU A 102 18.85 -0.39 3.15
N PHE A 103 19.08 -1.52 2.48
CA PHE A 103 20.10 -1.64 1.44
C PHE A 103 19.90 -0.62 0.31
N LEU A 104 18.65 -0.39 -0.13
CA LEU A 104 18.33 0.61 -1.14
C LEU A 104 18.67 2.03 -0.66
N ASP A 105 18.39 2.36 0.59
CA ASP A 105 18.62 3.68 1.14
C ASP A 105 20.12 3.96 1.37
N GLU A 106 20.91 2.93 1.69
CA GLU A 106 22.37 3.03 1.82
C GLU A 106 23.11 3.06 0.47
N ARG A 107 22.80 2.11 -0.43
CA ARG A 107 23.57 1.90 -1.67
C ARG A 107 23.07 2.71 -2.86
N PHE A 108 21.79 3.05 -2.84
CA PHE A 108 21.08 3.78 -3.90
C PHE A 108 20.28 4.95 -3.31
N PRO A 109 20.93 5.86 -2.56
CA PRO A 109 20.25 6.95 -1.90
C PRO A 109 19.52 7.81 -2.93
N SER A 110 18.23 8.06 -2.67
CA SER A 110 17.39 8.90 -3.51
C SER A 110 16.65 9.91 -2.64
N PRO A 111 16.78 11.22 -2.91
CA PRO A 111 16.02 12.24 -2.19
C PRO A 111 14.52 12.20 -2.53
N TRP A 112 14.14 11.49 -3.60
CA TRP A 112 12.77 11.40 -4.08
C TRP A 112 12.05 10.12 -3.65
N ALA A 113 12.74 9.21 -2.95
CA ALA A 113 12.19 7.90 -2.64
C ALA A 113 11.00 7.97 -1.67
N GLU A 114 10.04 7.08 -1.90
CA GLU A 114 9.10 6.62 -0.88
C GLU A 114 9.30 5.11 -0.63
N PRO A 115 9.05 4.62 0.60
CA PRO A 115 9.16 3.19 0.89
C PRO A 115 8.17 2.35 0.06
N VAL A 116 8.59 1.14 -0.35
CA VAL A 116 7.75 0.21 -1.13
C VAL A 116 6.45 -0.12 -0.40
N ARG A 117 6.49 -0.24 0.93
CA ARG A 117 5.28 -0.46 1.76
C ARG A 117 4.18 0.58 1.53
N ARG A 118 4.55 1.84 1.24
CA ARG A 118 3.58 2.91 1.02
C ARG A 118 2.86 2.72 -0.31
N GLU A 119 3.58 2.29 -1.35
CA GLU A 119 2.97 1.98 -2.64
C GLU A 119 2.14 0.69 -2.58
N LEU A 120 2.54 -0.30 -1.77
CA LEU A 120 1.71 -1.49 -1.49
C LEU A 120 0.38 -1.09 -0.85
N ASN A 121 0.37 -0.24 0.18
CA ASN A 121 -0.86 0.24 0.81
C ASN A 121 -1.77 0.95 -0.21
N ARG A 122 -1.20 1.80 -1.06
CA ARG A 122 -1.96 2.51 -2.11
C ARG A 122 -2.54 1.55 -3.16
N GLU A 123 -1.76 0.58 -3.61
CA GLU A 123 -2.23 -0.39 -4.61
C GLU A 123 -3.28 -1.33 -4.03
N LEU A 124 -3.13 -1.79 -2.78
CA LEU A 124 -4.15 -2.56 -2.07
C LEU A 124 -5.47 -1.80 -2.02
N GLY A 125 -5.44 -0.51 -1.64
CA GLY A 125 -6.64 0.31 -1.60
C GLY A 125 -7.28 0.50 -2.98
N ARG A 126 -6.50 0.82 -4.02
CA ARG A 126 -7.01 0.94 -5.40
C ARG A 126 -7.64 -0.35 -5.91
N GLN A 127 -7.05 -1.51 -5.60
CA GLN A 127 -7.60 -2.80 -6.02
C GLN A 127 -8.85 -3.16 -5.22
N TYR A 128 -8.89 -2.82 -3.93
CA TYR A 128 -10.08 -3.01 -3.10
C TYR A 128 -11.26 -2.16 -3.59
N GLU A 129 -11.04 -0.88 -3.88
CA GLU A 129 -12.08 0.03 -4.42
C GLU A 129 -12.70 -0.51 -5.71
N ARG A 130 -11.89 -1.09 -6.61
CA ARG A 130 -12.36 -1.69 -7.87
C ARG A 130 -13.23 -2.93 -7.69
N LEU A 131 -13.18 -3.56 -6.51
CA LEU A 131 -13.97 -4.76 -6.19
C LEU A 131 -15.29 -4.42 -5.52
N LEU A 132 -15.49 -3.17 -5.12
CA LEU A 132 -16.74 -2.71 -4.52
C LEU A 132 -17.83 -2.54 -5.61
N PRO A 133 -19.12 -2.70 -5.25
CA PRO A 133 -20.21 -2.46 -6.19
C PRO A 133 -20.18 -1.06 -6.79
N ASP A 134 -20.58 -0.93 -8.06
CA ASP A 134 -20.67 0.35 -8.75
C ASP A 134 -21.54 1.36 -7.97
N GLY A 135 -21.00 2.57 -7.77
CA GLY A 135 -21.67 3.64 -7.01
C GLY A 135 -21.40 3.61 -5.50
N SER A 136 -20.57 2.69 -5.00
CA SER A 136 -20.12 2.71 -3.60
C SER A 136 -19.22 3.93 -3.36
N GLU A 137 -19.71 4.91 -2.59
CA GLU A 137 -18.95 6.09 -2.17
C GLU A 137 -18.04 5.76 -0.98
N VAL A 138 -17.02 4.94 -1.25
CA VAL A 138 -16.05 4.53 -0.23
C VAL A 138 -14.74 5.29 -0.44
N SER A 139 -14.14 5.77 0.65
CA SER A 139 -12.92 6.58 0.62
C SER A 139 -11.90 6.15 1.67
N VAL A 140 -10.65 6.61 1.53
CA VAL A 140 -9.59 6.31 2.49
C VAL A 140 -9.60 7.34 3.62
N ASP A 141 -9.69 6.87 4.88
CA ASP A 141 -9.49 7.70 6.08
C ASP A 141 -8.28 7.21 6.89
N PHE A 142 -7.27 8.06 7.04
CA PHE A 142 -6.02 7.75 7.74
C PHE A 142 -6.12 7.80 9.28
N HIS A 143 -7.17 8.41 9.81
CA HIS A 143 -7.32 8.68 11.23
C HIS A 143 -8.44 7.86 11.86
N ARG A 144 -9.58 7.73 11.18
CA ARG A 144 -10.79 7.06 11.68
C ARG A 144 -11.48 6.21 10.60
N PRO A 145 -10.81 5.19 10.06
CA PRO A 145 -11.44 4.29 9.11
C PRO A 145 -12.50 3.41 9.79
N ASP A 146 -13.62 3.17 9.11
CA ASP A 146 -14.63 2.20 9.56
C ASP A 146 -14.05 0.77 9.51
N LEU A 147 -13.32 0.46 8.44
CA LEU A 147 -12.59 -0.81 8.27
C LEU A 147 -11.09 -0.57 8.11
N GLN A 148 -10.28 -1.21 8.95
CA GLN A 148 -8.83 -1.22 8.80
C GLN A 148 -8.34 -2.63 8.46
N PHE A 149 -7.61 -2.76 7.35
CA PHE A 149 -6.99 -4.00 6.91
C PHE A 149 -5.47 -3.94 7.13
N ILE A 150 -4.88 -5.01 7.65
CA ILE A 150 -3.42 -5.18 7.72
C ILE A 150 -3.07 -6.50 7.05
N VAL A 151 -2.22 -6.43 6.01
CA VAL A 151 -1.69 -7.60 5.30
C VAL A 151 -0.29 -7.90 5.81
N ASP A 152 -0.07 -9.10 6.34
CA ASP A 152 1.26 -9.59 6.69
C ASP A 152 1.95 -10.13 5.43
N LEU A 153 3.07 -9.51 5.03
CA LEU A 153 3.72 -9.80 3.75
C LEU A 153 4.51 -11.11 3.74
N GLU A 154 4.84 -11.66 4.91
CA GLU A 154 5.54 -12.93 5.04
C GLU A 154 4.54 -14.10 4.90
N THR A 155 3.44 -14.03 5.64
CA THR A 155 2.45 -15.11 5.73
C THR A 155 1.29 -14.96 4.75
N GLY A 156 1.06 -13.76 4.21
CA GLY A 156 -0.13 -13.45 3.41
C GLY A 156 -1.43 -13.44 4.24
N LYS A 157 -1.34 -13.39 5.58
CA LYS A 157 -2.50 -13.28 6.45
C LYS A 157 -3.06 -11.86 6.41
N ILE A 158 -4.38 -11.75 6.35
CA ILE A 158 -5.08 -10.45 6.40
C ILE A 158 -5.85 -10.39 7.72
N SER A 159 -5.60 -9.34 8.50
CA SER A 159 -6.42 -9.01 9.66
C SER A 159 -7.28 -7.79 9.35
N MET A 160 -8.57 -7.87 9.68
CA MET A 160 -9.50 -6.75 9.58
C MET A 160 -9.90 -6.30 11.00
N LYS A 161 -9.94 -4.98 11.20
CA LYS A 161 -10.51 -4.35 12.39
C LYS A 161 -11.71 -3.50 11.96
N VAL A 162 -12.79 -3.62 12.72
CA VAL A 162 -14.03 -2.86 12.52
C VAL A 162 -14.14 -1.82 13.61
N ALA A 163 -14.36 -0.56 13.24
CA ALA A 163 -14.55 0.52 14.19
C ALA A 163 -15.81 0.30 15.02
N SER A 164 -15.74 0.60 16.31
CA SER A 164 -16.91 0.51 17.18
C SER A 164 -17.91 1.64 16.87
N ALA A 165 -19.18 1.29 16.74
CA ALA A 165 -20.27 2.26 16.72
C ALA A 165 -20.64 2.66 18.16
N PHE A 166 -20.65 3.96 18.44
CA PHE A 166 -21.04 4.49 19.74
C PHE A 166 -22.46 5.04 19.67
N PHE A 167 -23.37 4.45 20.44
CA PHE A 167 -24.72 4.95 20.60
C PHE A 167 -24.80 5.80 21.86
N PHE A 168 -25.30 7.03 21.72
CA PHE A 168 -25.61 7.89 22.84
C PHE A 168 -27.10 8.22 22.84
N GLY A 169 -27.68 8.31 24.02
CA GLY A 169 -29.10 8.58 24.16
C GLY A 169 -29.44 9.00 25.57
N ARG A 170 -30.71 9.32 25.77
CA ARG A 170 -31.28 9.54 27.10
C ARG A 170 -32.38 8.50 27.29
N TYR A 171 -32.40 7.86 28.45
CA TYR A 171 -33.48 6.97 28.83
C TYR A 171 -34.19 7.53 30.06
N ARG A 172 -35.49 7.23 30.19
CA ARG A 172 -36.28 7.54 31.39
C ARG A 172 -36.41 6.28 32.22
N LYS A 173 -35.97 6.33 33.47
CA LYS A 173 -36.18 5.26 34.44
C LYS A 173 -37.54 5.44 35.11
N LEU A 174 -38.53 4.63 34.73
CA LEU A 174 -39.93 4.79 35.18
C LEU A 174 -40.25 4.04 36.49
N MET A 175 -39.40 3.09 36.90
CA MET A 175 -39.60 2.30 38.12
C MET A 175 -38.41 2.44 39.08
N ARG A 176 -38.73 2.46 40.39
CA ARG A 176 -37.72 2.41 41.47
C ARG A 176 -37.25 0.96 41.69
N GLY A 177 -36.06 0.78 42.26
CA GLY A 177 -35.52 -0.55 42.64
C GLY A 177 -34.60 -1.23 41.61
N ILE A 178 -34.49 -0.72 40.38
CA ILE A 178 -33.56 -1.27 39.37
C ILE A 178 -32.22 -0.52 39.46
N PRO A 179 -31.05 -1.15 39.64
CA PRO A 179 -29.76 -0.47 39.61
C PRO A 179 -29.42 0.05 38.20
N GLN A 180 -28.46 0.97 38.11
CA GLN A 180 -28.05 1.58 36.82
C GLN A 180 -27.13 0.67 35.99
N THR A 181 -26.55 -0.34 36.63
CA THR A 181 -25.67 -1.38 36.08
C THR A 181 -26.10 -2.73 36.63
#